data_AF-A0A9W9XUY7-F1
#
_entry.id   AF-A0A9W9XUY7-F1
#
_cell.length_a   1.000
_cell.length_b   1.000
_cell.length_c   1.000
_cell.angle_alpha   90.00
_cell.angle_beta   90.00
_cell.angle_gamma   90.00
#
_symmetry.space_group_name_H-M   'P 1'
#
loop_
_entity.id
_entity.type
_entity.pdbx_description
1 polymer ?
#
loop_
_entity_poly.entity_id
_entity_poly.type
_entity_poly.pdbx_seq_one_letter_code
_entity_poly.pdbx_strand_id
1 'polypeptide(L)'
;MNYANINPQIDFPAVARHFGIKANAAMMRFKRLKKKLDAMEASTKSDDLDQNKDDDQEKGQAIEVKTEEEDDSMDEIPPNSE
;
A
#
# COMPACT_ATOMS: atom_id res chain seq x y z
N MET A 1 -28.61 -4.44 15.31
CA MET A 1 -27.85 -3.22 15.00
C MET A 1 -27.41 -3.31 13.55
N ASN A 2 -27.93 -2.45 12.67
CA ASN A 2 -27.50 -2.42 11.27
C ASN A 2 -26.23 -1.56 11.20
N TYR A 3 -25.07 -2.20 11.05
CA TYR A 3 -23.85 -1.47 10.72
C TYR A 3 -23.97 -1.03 9.27
N ALA A 4 -24.31 0.24 9.06
CA ALA A 4 -24.22 0.84 7.75
C ALA A 4 -22.79 0.61 7.21
N ASN A 5 -22.67 0.08 6.00
CA ASN A 5 -21.40 -0.14 5.35
C ASN A 5 -20.82 1.22 4.95
N ILE A 6 -20.18 1.89 5.90
CA ILE A 6 -19.55 3.20 5.72
C ILE A 6 -18.25 2.95 4.95
N ASN A 7 -18.30 3.11 3.62
CA ASN A 7 -17.07 3.24 2.85
C ASN A 7 -16.56 4.67 3.06
N PRO A 8 -15.48 4.89 3.83
CA PRO A 8 -14.97 6.25 4.02
C PRO A 8 -14.53 6.82 2.67
N GLN A 9 -15.03 8.01 2.33
CA GLN A 9 -14.49 8.76 1.19
C GLN A 9 -13.13 9.31 1.60
N ILE A 10 -12.08 8.92 0.88
CA ILE A 10 -10.70 9.34 1.17
C ILE A 10 -10.33 10.48 0.23
N ASP A 11 -9.95 11.62 0.81
CA ASP A 11 -9.35 12.74 0.09
C ASP A 11 -7.87 12.46 -0.17
N PHE A 12 -7.57 11.84 -1.32
CA PHE A 12 -6.20 11.54 -1.73
C PHE A 12 -5.30 12.78 -1.88
N PRO A 13 -5.76 13.92 -2.42
CA PRO A 13 -4.99 15.16 -2.40
C PRO A 13 -4.57 15.62 -0.99
N ALA A 14 -5.45 15.55 0.00
CA ALA A 14 -5.10 15.91 1.38
C ALA A 14 -4.05 14.94 1.97
N VAL A 15 -4.25 13.64 1.78
CA VAL A 15 -3.30 12.59 2.21
C VAL A 15 -1.93 12.79 1.55
N ALA A 16 -1.93 13.07 0.25
CA ALA A 16 -0.72 13.32 -0.53
C ALA A 16 0.08 14.52 0.01
N ARG A 17 -0.61 15.63 0.32
CA ARG A 17 0.01 16.81 0.96
C ARG A 17 0.59 16.47 2.33
N HIS A 18 -0.13 15.71 3.14
CA HIS A 18 0.33 15.33 4.48
C HIS A 18 1.61 14.49 4.44
N PHE A 19 1.71 13.55 3.50
CA PHE A 19 2.86 12.64 3.38
C PHE A 19 3.94 13.14 2.41
N GLY A 20 3.78 14.32 1.79
CA GLY A 20 4.74 14.83 0.81
C GLY A 20 4.87 13.95 -0.44
N ILE A 21 3.81 13.22 -0.82
CA ILE A 21 3.80 12.33 -2.00
C ILE A 21 2.84 12.83 -3.08
N LYS A 22 2.92 12.25 -4.27
CA LYS A 22 1.94 12.51 -5.34
C LYS A 22 0.58 11.87 -5.00
N ALA A 23 -0.52 12.52 -5.36
CA ALA A 23 -1.88 11.99 -5.17
C ALA A 23 -2.10 10.61 -5.80
N ASN A 24 -1.52 10.37 -6.99
CA ASN A 24 -1.56 9.05 -7.62
C ASN A 24 -0.84 7.99 -6.77
N ALA A 25 0.32 8.34 -6.17
CA ALA A 25 1.04 7.43 -5.28
C ALA A 25 0.21 7.10 -4.03
N ALA A 26 -0.48 8.08 -3.44
CA ALA A 26 -1.40 7.86 -2.32
C ALA A 26 -2.55 6.91 -2.70
N MET A 27 -3.18 7.12 -3.86
CA MET A 27 -4.25 6.26 -4.37
C MET A 27 -3.78 4.82 -4.61
N MET A 28 -2.63 4.64 -5.27
CA MET A 28 -2.05 3.32 -5.56
C MET A 28 -1.71 2.56 -4.27
N ARG A 29 -1.10 3.25 -3.31
CA ARG A 29 -0.78 2.68 -1.99
C ARG A 29 -2.06 2.24 -1.26
N PHE A 30 -3.10 3.07 -1.26
CA PHE A 30 -4.39 2.72 -0.67
C PHE A 30 -5.02 1.49 -1.33
N LYS A 31 -5.12 1.44 -2.67
CA LYS A 31 -5.67 0.28 -3.39
C LYS A 31 -4.94 -1.01 -3.03
N ARG A 32 -3.61 -0.97 -2.95
CA ARG A 32 -2.80 -2.13 -2.58
C ARG A 32 -3.07 -2.60 -1.14
N LEU A 33 -3.19 -1.66 -0.20
CA LEU A 33 -3.50 -1.98 1.20
C LEU A 33 -4.92 -2.53 1.34
N LYS A 34 -5.90 -1.89 0.70
CA LYS A 34 -7.29 -2.36 0.68
C LYS A 34 -7.39 -3.80 0.17
N LYS A 35 -6.75 -4.10 -0.98
CA LYS A 35 -6.73 -5.48 -1.51
C LYS A 35 -6.17 -6.50 -0.53
N LYS A 36 -5.10 -6.15 0.20
CA LYS A 36 -4.50 -7.06 1.21
C LYS A 36 -5.43 -7.25 2.41
N LEU A 37 -6.08 -6.18 2.86
CA LEU A 37 -7.05 -6.22 3.94
C LEU A 37 -8.27 -7.08 3.55
N ASP A 38 -8.82 -6.85 2.36
CA ASP A 38 -9.94 -7.63 1.82
C ASP A 38 -9.57 -9.14 1.74
N ALA A 39 -8.35 -9.47 1.33
CA ALA A 39 -7.87 -10.86 1.28
C ALA A 39 -7.74 -11.48 2.68
N MET A 40 -7.28 -10.72 3.68
CA MET A 40 -7.18 -11.18 5.07
C MET A 40 -8.56 -11.36 5.70
N GLU A 41 -9.49 -10.44 5.44
CA GLU A 41 -10.89 -10.57 5.87
C GLU A 41 -11.60 -11.74 5.21
N ALA A 42 -11.28 -12.05 3.94
CA ALA A 42 -11.79 -13.24 3.29
C ALA A 42 -11.22 -14.51 3.94
N SER A 43 -9.89 -14.58 4.11
CA SER A 43 -9.21 -15.73 4.71
C SER A 43 -9.68 -16.04 6.13
N THR A 44 -10.00 -15.03 6.93
CA THR A 44 -10.49 -15.21 8.31
C THR A 44 -11.96 -15.61 8.38
N LYS A 45 -12.74 -15.42 7.31
CA LYS A 45 -14.13 -15.87 7.20
C LYS A 45 -14.26 -17.27 6.58
N SER A 46 -13.22 -17.75 5.91
CA SER A 46 -13.18 -19.08 5.28
C SER A 46 -12.87 -20.22 6.24
N ASP A 47 -12.30 -19.92 7.43
CA ASP A 47 -11.76 -20.95 8.34
C ASP A 47 -12.84 -21.76 9.09
N ASP A 48 -14.12 -21.39 8.94
CA ASP A 48 -15.26 -22.12 9.50
C ASP A 48 -15.91 -23.12 8.52
N LEU A 49 -15.46 -23.22 7.25
CA LEU A 49 -16.24 -23.95 6.23
C LEU A 49 -15.49 -24.78 5.17
N ASP A 50 -14.18 -25.04 5.26
CA ASP A 50 -13.59 -26.01 4.31
C ASP A 50 -12.41 -26.83 4.86
N GLN A 51 -12.75 -27.76 5.76
CA GLN A 51 -12.08 -29.05 5.68
C GLN A 51 -12.51 -29.71 4.36
N ASN A 52 -11.68 -29.65 3.33
CA ASN A 52 -11.26 -30.78 2.47
C ASN A 52 -10.84 -30.33 1.06
N LYS A 53 -9.61 -30.74 0.72
CA LYS A 53 -9.07 -31.12 -0.60
C LYS A 53 -8.40 -30.06 -1.48
N ASP A 54 -7.12 -30.39 -1.74
CA ASP A 54 -6.46 -30.46 -3.05
C ASP A 54 -6.27 -29.13 -3.81
N ASP A 55 -5.20 -28.86 -4.53
CA ASP A 55 -3.90 -29.49 -4.83
C ASP A 55 -3.25 -28.46 -5.78
N ASP A 56 -1.93 -28.35 -5.75
CA ASP A 56 -1.08 -27.65 -6.72
C ASP A 56 -1.55 -26.33 -7.37
N GLN A 57 -0.83 -25.24 -7.09
CA GLN A 57 -0.21 -24.50 -8.20
C GLN A 57 0.98 -23.62 -7.79
N GLU A 58 2.10 -23.94 -8.43
CA GLU A 58 3.33 -23.17 -8.57
C GLU A 58 3.13 -21.65 -8.74
N LYS A 59 4.03 -20.85 -8.17
CA LYS A 59 5.19 -20.28 -8.91
C LYS A 59 5.60 -18.98 -8.24
N GLY A 60 6.64 -19.07 -7.41
CA GLY A 60 7.35 -17.91 -6.91
C GLY A 60 7.95 -17.12 -8.06
N GLN A 61 7.57 -15.85 -8.18
CA GLN A 61 8.39 -14.83 -8.83
C GLN A 61 8.70 -13.76 -7.80
N ALA A 62 9.88 -13.88 -7.19
CA ALA A 62 10.55 -12.79 -6.51
C ALA A 62 10.86 -11.71 -7.55
N ILE A 63 10.18 -10.57 -7.46
CA ILE A 63 10.51 -9.39 -8.25
C ILE A 63 11.68 -8.72 -7.51
N GLU A 64 12.90 -8.92 -8.01
CA GLU A 64 14.06 -8.08 -7.66
C GLU A 64 13.73 -6.63 -8.04
N VAL A 65 13.33 -5.83 -7.06
CA VAL A 65 13.34 -4.37 -7.21
C VAL A 65 14.74 -3.92 -6.83
N LYS A 66 15.63 -3.83 -7.83
CA LYS A 66 16.83 -3.00 -7.72
C LYS A 66 16.33 -1.56 -7.64
N THR A 67 16.27 -1.02 -6.42
CA THR A 67 16.16 0.43 -6.22
C THR A 67 17.59 0.90 -6.09
N GLU A 68 18.06 1.59 -7.11
CA GLU A 68 19.32 2.32 -7.09
C GLU A 68 19.20 3.37 -5.97
N GLU A 69 19.83 3.06 -4.84
CA GLU A 69 20.27 4.05 -3.86
C GLU A 69 21.33 4.93 -4.51
N GLU A 70 21.46 6.16 -3.99
CA GLU A 70 22.52 7.16 -4.28
C GLU A 70 22.20 8.20 -5.37
N ASP A 71 21.52 9.27 -4.96
CA ASP A 71 22.05 10.63 -5.18
C ASP A 71 21.43 11.59 -4.13
N ASP A 72 21.94 11.53 -2.90
CA ASP A 72 21.70 12.54 -1.87
C ASP A 72 22.67 13.71 -2.10
N SER A 73 22.46 14.44 -3.20
CA SER A 73 23.12 15.73 -3.43
C SER A 73 22.33 16.79 -2.66
N MET A 74 22.63 16.93 -1.38
CA MET A 74 22.33 18.16 -0.64
C MET A 74 23.14 19.28 -1.30
N ASP A 75 22.48 20.09 -2.14
CA ASP A 75 23.01 21.39 -2.53
C ASP A 75 23.25 22.20 -1.24
N GLU A 76 24.50 22.19 -0.76
CA GLU A 76 24.97 23.12 0.26
C GLU A 76 24.81 24.53 -0.31
N ILE A 77 23.78 25.25 0.16
CA ILE A 77 23.70 26.70 -0.02
C ILE A 77 24.70 27.30 0.97
N PRO A 78 25.87 27.85 0.55
CA PRO A 78 26.74 28.52 1.50
C PRO A 78 26.00 29.75 2.04
N PRO A 79 25.93 29.97 3.37
CA PRO A 79 25.41 31.20 3.90
C PRO A 79 26.36 32.34 3.50
N ASN A 80 25.82 33.33 2.79
CA ASN A 80 26.44 34.63 2.56
C ASN A 80 27.17 35.10 3.83
N SER A 81 28.46 35.38 3.71
CA SER A 81 29.18 36.24 4.64
C SER A 81 29.66 37.47 3.86
N GLU A 82 29.40 38.63 4.44
CA GLU A 82 29.53 40.00 3.91
C GLU A 82 30.88 40.34 3.25
#